data_AF-A0A382E8R3-F1
#
_entry.id   AF-A0A382E8R3-F1
#
_cell.length_a   1.000
_cell.length_b   1.000
_cell.length_c   1.000
_cell.angle_alpha   90.00
_cell.angle_beta   90.00
_cell.angle_gamma   90.00
#
_symmetry.space_group_name_H-M   'P 1'
#
loop_
_entity.id
_entity.type
_entity.pdbx_description
1 polymer ?
#
loop_
_entity_poly.entity_id
_entity_poly.type
_entity_poly.pdbx_seq_one_letter_code
_entity_poly.pdbx_strand_id
1 'polypeptide(L)' 'MKNRWSDVEARQFVERYGADHGEELALRTYTSRLIGTESSLVLHGGGNTSVKGTLPNLFGETAPALFIKASGQDLAT' A
#
# COMPACT_ATOMS: atom_id res chain seq x y z
N MET A 1 -21.64 -4.03 -1.49
CA MET A 1 -20.21 -4.14 -1.18
C MET A 1 -19.80 -5.60 -1.23
N LYS A 2 -18.72 -5.95 -1.93
CA LYS A 2 -18.18 -7.31 -2.01
C LYS A 2 -16.72 -7.29 -1.57
N ASN A 3 -16.32 -8.23 -0.70
CA ASN A 3 -14.91 -8.40 -0.38
C ASN A 3 -14.19 -8.96 -1.62
N ARG A 4 -13.14 -8.26 -2.06
CA ARG A 4 -12.32 -8.62 -3.24
C ARG A 4 -10.93 -9.13 -2.86
N TRP A 5 -10.65 -9.35 -1.58
CA TRP A 5 -9.38 -9.93 -1.14
C TRP A 5 -9.17 -11.31 -1.79
N SER A 6 -7.95 -11.54 -2.27
CA SER A 6 -7.48 -12.80 -2.83
C SER A 6 -6.08 -13.09 -2.31
N ASP A 7 -5.91 -14.22 -1.60
CA ASP A 7 -4.60 -14.64 -1.10
C ASP A 7 -3.60 -14.90 -2.23
N VAL A 8 -4.10 -15.26 -3.41
CA VAL A 8 -3.27 -15.47 -4.61
C VAL A 8 -2.72 -14.13 -5.10
N GLU A 9 -3.56 -13.12 -5.25
CA GLU A 9 -3.12 -11.79 -5.69
C GLU A 9 -2.25 -11.10 -4.65
N ALA A 10 -2.58 -11.23 -3.36
CA ALA A 10 -1.75 -10.72 -2.28
C ALA A 10 -0.33 -11.28 -2.35
N ARG A 11 -0.19 -12.61 -2.53
CA ARG A 11 1.11 -13.26 -2.72
C ARG A 11 1.84 -12.77 -3.97
N GLN A 12 1.14 -12.54 -5.09
CA GLN A 12 1.75 -12.00 -6.31
C GLN A 12 2.30 -10.58 -6.11
N PHE A 13 1.62 -9.74 -5.32
CA PHE A 13 2.15 -8.41 -4.97
C PHE A 13 3.40 -8.51 -4.10
N VAL A 14 3.40 -9.42 -3.10
CA VAL A 14 4.57 -9.66 -2.25
C VAL A 14 5.73 -10.22 -3.06
N GLU A 15 5.49 -11.16 -3.98
CA GLU A 15 6.53 -11.69 -4.88
C GLU A 15 7.09 -10.60 -5.79
N ARG A 16 6.23 -9.71 -6.31
CA ARG A 16 6.63 -8.64 -7.23
C ARG A 16 7.39 -7.50 -6.55
N TYR A 17 6.97 -7.09 -5.36
CA TYR A 17 7.44 -5.85 -4.73
C TYR A 17 8.14 -6.06 -3.38
N GLY A 18 7.97 -7.23 -2.76
CA GLY A 18 8.42 -7.50 -1.39
C GLY A 18 9.93 -7.52 -1.24
N ALA A 19 10.67 -7.94 -2.27
CA ALA A 19 12.15 -7.94 -2.24
C ALA A 19 12.73 -6.52 -2.14
N ASP A 20 12.13 -5.56 -2.84
CA ASP A 20 12.63 -4.17 -2.91
C ASP A 20 12.04 -3.27 -1.80
N HIS A 21 10.84 -3.59 -1.33
CA HIS A 21 10.04 -2.67 -0.50
C HIS A 21 9.51 -3.29 0.80
N GLY A 22 9.71 -4.59 1.01
CA GLY A 22 9.16 -5.33 2.13
C GLY A 22 7.71 -5.78 1.93
N GLU A 23 7.36 -6.89 2.57
CA GLU A 23 6.05 -7.53 2.47
C GLU A 23 4.91 -6.59 2.88
N GLU A 24 5.05 -5.89 4.01
CA GLU A 24 4.04 -4.97 4.54
C GLU A 24 3.67 -3.86 3.56
N LEU A 25 4.66 -3.26 2.87
CA LEU A 25 4.40 -2.21 1.90
C LEU A 25 3.81 -2.75 0.59
N ALA A 26 4.23 -3.95 0.18
CA ALA A 26 3.64 -4.65 -0.96
C ALA A 26 2.15 -4.99 -0.72
N LEU A 27 1.82 -5.54 0.45
CA LEU A 27 0.44 -5.80 0.87
C LEU A 27 -0.36 -4.51 1.01
N ARG A 28 0.26 -3.43 1.49
CA ARG A 28 -0.44 -2.14 1.60
C ARG A 28 -0.78 -1.57 0.23
N THR A 29 0.10 -1.73 -0.75
CA THR A 29 -0.15 -1.36 -2.14
C THR A 29 -1.29 -2.20 -2.74
N TYR A 30 -1.31 -3.51 -2.53
CA TYR A 30 -2.39 -4.40 -3.00
C TYR A 30 -3.76 -3.94 -2.52
N THR A 31 -3.88 -3.76 -1.21
CA THR A 31 -5.13 -3.35 -0.56
C THR A 31 -5.54 -1.91 -0.85
N SER A 32 -4.60 -1.00 -1.06
CA SER A 32 -4.87 0.33 -1.60
C SER A 32 -5.66 0.21 -2.90
N ARG A 33 -5.19 -0.64 -3.83
CA ARG A 33 -5.87 -0.86 -5.12
C ARG A 33 -7.24 -1.52 -4.98
N LEU A 34 -7.42 -2.45 -4.04
CA LEU A 34 -8.74 -3.02 -3.76
C LEU A 34 -9.75 -1.96 -3.32
N ILE A 35 -9.34 -1.01 -2.48
CA ILE A 35 -10.20 0.08 -2.01
C ILE A 35 -10.41 1.11 -3.13
N GLY A 36 -9.34 1.50 -3.84
CA GLY A 36 -9.38 2.49 -4.91
C GLY A 36 -10.23 2.08 -6.12
N THR A 37 -10.33 0.78 -6.39
CA THR A 37 -11.17 0.25 -7.48
C THR A 37 -12.66 0.18 -7.13
N GLU A 38 -13.05 0.43 -5.88
CA GLU A 38 -14.45 0.50 -5.46
C GLU A 38 -14.94 1.95 -5.46
N SER A 39 -15.65 2.33 -6.53
CA SER A 39 -16.15 3.70 -6.72
C SER A 39 -17.16 4.13 -5.67
N SER A 40 -17.81 3.18 -4.96
CA SER A 40 -18.68 3.54 -3.82
C SER A 40 -17.89 3.92 -2.56
N LEU A 41 -16.58 3.64 -2.49
CA LEU A 41 -15.71 3.94 -1.36
C LEU A 41 -14.80 5.14 -1.63
N VAL A 42 -14.32 5.25 -2.87
CA VAL A 42 -13.37 6.30 -3.27
C VAL A 42 -13.94 7.07 -4.44
N LEU A 43 -14.22 8.35 -4.22
CA LEU A 43 -14.72 9.26 -5.24
C LEU A 43 -13.57 10.18 -5.70
N HIS A 44 -13.51 10.43 -7.01
CA HIS A 44 -12.63 11.43 -7.63
C HIS A 44 -11.14 11.30 -7.28
N GLY A 45 -10.63 10.07 -7.15
CA GLY A 45 -9.20 9.81 -6.92
C GLY A 45 -8.69 10.15 -5.51
N GLY A 46 -9.59 10.37 -4.55
CA GLY A 46 -9.24 10.66 -3.16
C GLY A 46 -8.79 9.44 -2.34
N GLY A 47 -8.72 9.64 -1.01
CA GLY A 47 -8.41 8.58 -0.04
C GLY A 47 -6.92 8.38 0.22
N ASN A 48 -6.60 7.74 1.34
CA ASN A 48 -5.24 7.43 1.78
C ASN A 48 -5.18 6.05 2.40
N THR A 49 -4.05 5.38 2.21
CA THR A 49 -3.66 4.18 2.96
C THR A 49 -2.28 4.38 3.55
N SER A 50 -2.05 3.76 4.71
CA SER A 50 -0.74 3.80 5.35
C SER A 50 -0.40 2.47 6.02
N VAL A 51 0.90 2.26 6.23
CA VAL A 51 1.46 1.16 6.99
C VAL A 51 2.60 1.67 7.85
N LYS A 52 2.70 1.17 9.09
CA LYS A 52 3.83 1.49 9.98
C LYS A 52 4.98 0.56 9.65
N GLY A 53 6.19 1.09 9.67
CA GLY A 53 7.40 0.29 9.54
C GLY A 53 8.60 1.04 10.10
N THR A 54 9.77 0.72 9.61
CA THR A 54 11.01 1.38 10.00
C THR A 54 11.81 1.77 8.78
N LEU A 55 12.52 2.90 8.84
CA LEU A 55 13.38 3.37 7.76
C LEU A 55 14.67 3.96 8.37
N PRO A 56 15.85 3.74 7.75
CA PRO A 56 17.05 4.46 8.11
C PRO A 56 16.88 5.96 7.90
N ASN A 57 17.21 6.76 8.91
CA ASN A 57 17.27 8.21 8.78
C ASN A 57 18.59 8.63 8.08
N LEU A 58 18.80 9.95 7.95
CA LEU A 58 20.00 10.51 7.33
C LEU A 58 21.32 10.11 8.02
N PHE A 59 21.25 9.73 9.30
CA PHE A 59 22.40 9.31 10.11
C PHE A 59 22.60 7.78 10.10
N GLY A 60 21.79 7.04 9.35
CA GLY A 60 21.83 5.58 9.28
C GLY A 60 21.12 4.87 10.44
N GLU A 61 20.45 5.61 11.32
CA GLU A 61 19.71 5.04 12.45
C GLU A 61 18.33 4.57 11.99
N THR A 62 17.93 3.36 12.37
CA THR A 62 16.60 2.83 12.06
C THR A 62 15.56 3.47 12.98
N ALA A 63 14.59 4.19 12.41
CA ALA A 63 13.53 4.86 13.17
C ALA A 63 12.12 4.41 12.74
N PRO A 64 11.11 4.48 13.64
CA PRO A 64 9.72 4.27 13.26
C PRO A 64 9.28 5.25 12.16
N ALA A 65 8.61 4.73 11.14
CA ALA A 65 8.13 5.48 10.00
C ALA A 65 6.67 5.12 9.69
N LEU A 66 5.95 6.09 9.14
CA LEU A 66 4.62 5.87 8.56
C LEU A 66 4.72 6.06 7.04
N PHE A 67 4.56 4.96 6.30
CA PHE A 67 4.50 5.00 4.84
C PHE A 67 3.07 5.35 4.45
N ILE A 68 2.88 6.47 3.77
CA ILE A 68 1.58 6.95 3.30
C ILE A 68 1.59 7.04 1.77
N LYS A 69 0.45 6.74 1.13
CA LYS A 69 0.27 6.96 -0.32
C LYS A 69 0.72 8.37 -0.70
N ALA A 70 1.58 8.47 -1.70
CA ALA A 70 2.09 9.75 -2.19
C ALA A 70 0.98 10.63 -2.78
N SER A 71 1.13 11.95 -2.68
CA SER A 71 0.28 12.91 -3.40
C SER A 71 0.44 12.75 -4.92
N GLY A 72 -0.61 13.03 -5.68
CA GLY A 72 -0.61 12.95 -7.15
C GLY A 72 -0.82 11.56 -7.74
N GLN A 73 -0.96 10.53 -6.90
CA GLN A 73 -1.40 9.17 -7.28
C GLN A 73 -2.77 8.89 -6.68
N ASP A 74 -3.66 8.19 -7.38
CA ASP A 74 -4.90 7.69 -6.79
C ASP A 74 -4.64 6.37 -6.01
N LEU A 75 -5.68 5.79 -5.40
CA LEU A 75 -5.55 4.52 -4.69
C LEU A 75 -5.57 3.30 -5.62
N ALA A 76 -6.13 3.43 -6.82
CA ALA A 76 -6.43 2.34 -7.75
C ALA A 76 -5.24 1.93 -8.63
N THR A 77 -4.31 2.84 -8.92
CA THR A 77 -3.14 2.60 -9.80
C THR A 77 -1.82 2.84 -9.11
#